data_AF-A0AAV7F9G6-F1
#
_entry.id   AF-A0AAV7F9G6-F1
#
_cell.length_a   1.000
_cell.length_b   1.000
_cell.length_c   1.000
_cell.angle_alpha   90.00
_cell.angle_beta   90.00
_cell.angle_gamma   90.00
#
_symmetry.space_group_name_H-M   'P 1'
#
loop_
_entity.id
_entity.type
_entity.pdbx_description
1 polymer ?
#
loop_
_entity_poly.entity_id
_entity_poly.type
_entity_poly.pdbx_seq_one_letter_code
_entity_poly.pdbx_strand_id
1 'polypeptide(L)'
;MTLQEAVAVPCKGVSATKAASVNEENGAINGSSLLEVEQGFIVPDHNAFGNSFRDYLKESERKAGVEEFYRNHHLNQTFEVATKKKEEYSKLNRAEMSIWECFELLNHFVDASDPDLDEPQIEHLLQTAEAIRKDYPNEDWLHLTALIHVNSPLAAASKIWRAASMVTPITHRKFLEVNPDSSNPVYSTKLGIYKENCGLENVTMTWGHDEYMYLVAKENKTTLPPVALYIIRFHSFASLYTHGAYTSLMDDKDKEMLEWLKIFAWVAQYHIQIF
;
A
#
# COMPACT_ATOMS: atom_id res chain seq x y z
N MET A 1 -16.40 -27.84 26.92
CA MET A 1 -17.40 -27.02 26.21
C MET A 1 -16.75 -26.69 24.88
N THR A 2 -17.32 -27.22 23.80
CA THR A 2 -16.71 -27.35 22.46
C THR A 2 -16.55 -26.00 21.76
N LEU A 3 -15.36 -25.75 21.22
CA LEU A 3 -15.04 -24.67 20.27
C LEU A 3 -15.55 -25.09 18.90
N GLN A 4 -16.76 -24.67 18.56
CA GLN A 4 -17.30 -24.77 17.21
C GLN A 4 -18.16 -23.53 16.96
N GLU A 5 -17.99 -22.94 15.77
CA GLU A 5 -18.77 -21.84 15.18
C GLU A 5 -18.24 -20.41 15.40
N ALA A 6 -17.12 -20.12 14.73
CA ALA A 6 -16.93 -18.87 13.99
C ALA A 6 -16.34 -19.22 12.62
N VAL A 7 -17.13 -19.92 11.80
CA VAL A 7 -16.83 -20.10 10.38
C VAL A 7 -17.16 -18.77 9.71
N ALA A 8 -16.13 -17.98 9.39
CA ALA A 8 -16.28 -16.87 8.48
C ALA A 8 -16.81 -17.42 7.16
N VAL A 9 -18.02 -17.00 6.80
CA VAL A 9 -18.63 -17.33 5.50
C VAL A 9 -17.78 -16.64 4.44
N PRO A 10 -17.12 -17.37 3.52
CA PRO A 10 -16.56 -16.73 2.35
C PRO A 10 -17.76 -16.23 1.54
N CYS A 11 -17.83 -14.93 1.26
CA CYS A 11 -18.79 -14.41 0.29
C CYS A 11 -18.49 -15.06 -1.06
N LYS A 12 -19.21 -16.15 -1.35
CA LYS A 12 -19.24 -16.79 -2.66
C LYS A 12 -19.76 -15.78 -3.67
N GLY A 13 -18.91 -15.44 -4.63
CA GLY A 13 -19.32 -14.82 -5.89
C GLY A 13 -19.09 -13.31 -5.95
N VAL A 14 -17.86 -12.91 -6.25
CA VAL A 14 -17.62 -11.68 -7.01
C VAL A 14 -17.31 -12.09 -8.44
N SER A 15 -18.36 -12.25 -9.24
CA SER A 15 -18.25 -12.10 -10.69
C SER A 15 -18.37 -10.62 -10.98
N ALA A 16 -17.30 -10.00 -11.46
CA ALA A 16 -17.29 -8.60 -11.85
C ALA A 16 -18.24 -8.38 -13.05
N THR A 17 -19.49 -7.98 -12.80
CA THR A 17 -20.33 -7.35 -13.84
C THR A 17 -21.30 -6.30 -13.28
N LYS A 18 -21.17 -5.11 -13.89
CA LYS A 18 -22.14 -4.01 -14.09
C LYS A 18 -22.45 -3.03 -12.94
N ALA A 19 -22.02 -1.78 -13.21
CA ALA A 19 -22.38 -0.54 -12.53
C ALA A 19 -23.87 -0.19 -12.64
N ALA A 20 -24.41 0.47 -11.60
CA ALA A 20 -25.64 1.24 -11.67
C ALA A 20 -25.62 2.43 -10.68
N SER A 21 -26.32 3.48 -11.10
CA SER A 21 -26.34 4.89 -10.68
C SER A 21 -26.82 5.22 -9.26
N VAL A 22 -26.28 6.33 -8.72
CA VAL A 22 -26.63 7.00 -7.45
C VAL A 22 -27.91 7.85 -7.58
N ASN A 23 -28.77 7.83 -6.56
CA ASN A 23 -29.73 8.90 -6.24
C ASN A 23 -29.65 9.20 -4.74
N GLU A 24 -29.49 10.48 -4.40
CA GLU A 24 -29.48 11.03 -3.03
C GLU A 24 -30.90 11.18 -2.48
N GLU A 25 -31.12 10.89 -1.20
CA GLU A 25 -31.98 11.71 -0.31
C GLU A 25 -31.85 11.30 1.20
N ASN A 26 -31.38 12.28 1.99
CA ASN A 26 -31.47 12.57 3.44
C ASN A 26 -32.00 11.55 4.49
N GLY A 27 -31.26 11.43 5.62
CA GLY A 27 -31.85 11.12 6.94
C GLY A 27 -30.89 10.65 8.06
N ALA A 28 -30.40 11.60 8.89
CA ALA A 28 -29.89 11.50 10.27
C ALA A 28 -29.29 10.17 10.83
N ILE A 29 -28.01 10.20 11.24
CA ILE A 29 -27.31 9.09 11.91
C ILE A 29 -27.00 9.44 13.38
N ASN A 30 -27.44 8.58 14.29
CA ASN A 30 -27.15 8.61 15.73
C ASN A 30 -25.97 7.65 16.02
N GLY A 31 -25.12 7.98 17.01
CA GLY A 31 -23.74 7.52 17.11
C GLY A 31 -23.50 6.02 17.34
N SER A 32 -22.74 5.44 16.42
CA SER A 32 -21.74 4.35 16.54
C SER A 32 -21.12 4.26 15.13
N SER A 33 -20.01 4.97 14.89
CA SER A 33 -19.49 5.09 13.53
C SER A 33 -18.64 3.86 13.19
N LEU A 34 -19.31 2.80 12.74
CA LEU A 34 -18.71 1.95 11.71
C LEU A 34 -18.23 2.87 10.58
N LEU A 35 -16.97 2.75 10.19
CA LEU A 35 -16.49 3.37 8.95
C LEU A 35 -17.08 2.57 7.78
N GLU A 36 -18.28 2.95 7.31
CA GLU A 36 -18.93 2.33 6.15
C GLU A 36 -18.10 2.59 4.87
N VAL A 37 -17.47 1.57 4.26
CA VAL A 37 -17.96 0.48 3.39
C VAL A 37 -18.12 0.91 1.93
N GLU A 38 -17.23 0.40 1.07
CA GLU A 38 -17.54 0.25 -0.37
C GLU A 38 -17.37 -1.17 -0.92
N GLN A 39 -16.75 -2.13 -0.20
CA GLN A 39 -16.45 -3.47 -0.77
C GLN A 39 -16.55 -4.67 0.19
N GLY A 40 -17.24 -4.54 1.33
CA GLY A 40 -17.47 -5.69 2.22
C GLY A 40 -16.26 -6.13 3.06
N PHE A 41 -15.18 -5.35 3.07
CA PHE A 41 -14.06 -5.52 4.00
C PHE A 41 -14.37 -4.79 5.31
N ILE A 42 -14.74 -5.55 6.34
CA ILE A 42 -14.94 -5.00 7.69
C ILE A 42 -13.57 -4.95 8.38
N VAL A 43 -13.05 -3.75 8.60
CA VAL A 43 -11.91 -3.54 9.50
C VAL A 43 -12.47 -3.43 10.91
N PRO A 44 -12.12 -4.34 11.84
CA PRO A 44 -12.57 -4.23 13.22
C PRO A 44 -11.93 -3.00 13.88
N ASP A 45 -12.53 -2.51 14.97
CA ASP A 45 -11.98 -1.36 15.71
C ASP A 45 -10.61 -1.69 16.34
N HIS A 46 -10.37 -2.97 16.61
CA HIS A 46 -9.18 -3.46 17.29
C HIS A 46 -8.62 -4.74 16.66
N ASN A 47 -7.31 -4.91 16.74
CA ASN A 47 -6.62 -6.14 16.40
C ASN A 47 -6.76 -7.21 17.51
N ALA A 48 -6.20 -8.40 17.31
CA ALA A 48 -6.25 -9.52 18.26
C ALA A 48 -5.69 -9.16 19.65
N PHE A 49 -4.91 -8.08 19.76
CA PHE A 49 -4.31 -7.58 20.99
C PHE A 49 -5.07 -6.40 21.62
N GLY A 50 -6.23 -6.00 21.07
CA GLY A 50 -7.03 -4.89 21.57
C GLY A 50 -6.53 -3.50 21.16
N ASN A 51 -5.61 -3.41 20.19
CA ASN A 51 -5.05 -2.15 19.71
C ASN A 51 -5.77 -1.66 18.45
N SER A 52 -5.98 -0.35 18.32
CA SER A 52 -6.36 0.28 17.05
C SER A 52 -5.28 0.03 15.97
N PHE A 53 -5.71 -0.07 14.72
CA PHE A 53 -4.81 -0.23 13.58
C PHE A 53 -4.23 1.11 13.14
N ARG A 54 -2.94 1.12 12.80
CA ARG A 54 -2.22 2.27 12.20
C ARG A 54 -2.41 3.57 12.96
N ASP A 55 -2.40 3.51 14.30
CA ASP A 55 -2.56 4.69 15.15
C ASP A 55 -1.23 5.42 15.35
N TYR A 56 -0.95 6.37 14.45
CA TYR A 56 0.25 7.21 14.49
C TYR A 56 0.25 8.26 15.63
N LEU A 57 -0.87 8.44 16.34
CA LEU A 57 -0.97 9.40 17.45
C LEU A 57 -0.80 8.73 18.81
N LYS A 58 -1.12 7.43 18.91
CA LYS A 58 -0.93 6.61 20.11
C LYS A 58 0.51 6.67 20.61
N GLU A 59 0.66 6.89 21.91
CA GLU A 59 1.95 6.80 22.58
C GLU A 59 2.47 5.36 22.55
N SER A 60 3.68 5.18 22.02
CA SER A 60 4.38 3.89 21.93
C SER A 60 5.89 4.13 21.86
N GLU A 61 6.69 3.09 22.12
CA GLU A 61 8.15 3.17 21.94
C GLU A 61 8.56 3.46 20.48
N ARG A 62 7.69 3.10 19.52
CA ARG A 62 7.93 3.30 18.08
C ARG A 62 7.55 4.69 17.59
N LYS A 63 6.65 5.41 18.27
CA LYS A 63 6.07 6.68 17.81
C LYS A 63 7.14 7.69 17.35
N ALA A 64 8.17 7.91 18.16
CA ALA A 64 9.24 8.85 17.84
C ALA A 64 10.05 8.42 16.61
N GLY A 65 10.33 7.12 16.47
CA GLY A 65 11.03 6.56 15.31
C GLY A 65 10.21 6.66 14.02
N VAL A 66 8.92 6.34 14.09
CA VAL A 66 7.98 6.46 12.97
C VAL A 66 7.80 7.91 12.54
N GLU A 67 7.66 8.83 13.50
CA GLU A 67 7.55 10.27 13.20
C GLU A 67 8.83 10.81 12.53
N GLU A 68 10.01 10.42 13.02
CA GLU A 68 11.29 10.81 12.46
C GLU A 68 11.51 10.21 11.06
N PHE A 69 11.09 8.95 10.85
CA PHE A 69 11.06 8.32 9.54
C PHE A 69 10.23 9.17 8.56
N TYR A 70 9.00 9.52 8.93
CA TYR A 70 8.13 10.32 8.06
C TYR A 70 8.61 11.74 7.87
N ARG A 71 9.23 12.34 8.88
CA ARG A 71 9.86 13.66 8.75
C ARG A 71 10.94 13.62 7.69
N ASN A 72 11.87 12.66 7.77
CA ASN A 72 12.96 12.53 6.80
C ASN A 72 12.43 12.15 5.41
N HIS A 73 11.45 11.26 5.33
CA HIS A 73 10.83 10.87 4.07
C HIS A 73 10.18 12.07 3.38
N HIS A 74 9.26 12.77 4.06
CA HIS A 74 8.51 13.88 3.49
C HIS A 74 9.37 15.08 3.15
N LEU A 75 10.47 15.33 3.87
CA LEU A 75 11.41 16.40 3.55
C LEU A 75 12.21 16.14 2.28
N ASN A 76 12.65 14.89 2.08
CA ASN A 76 13.64 14.56 1.05
C ASN A 76 13.04 13.99 -0.24
N GLN A 77 11.78 13.53 -0.21
CA GLN A 77 11.12 12.98 -1.39
C GLN A 77 10.61 14.09 -2.31
N THR A 78 11.47 14.53 -3.23
CA THR A 78 11.13 15.44 -4.33
C THR A 78 10.98 14.68 -5.64
N PHE A 79 10.37 15.31 -6.64
CA PHE A 79 10.27 14.79 -8.00
C PHE A 79 11.66 14.46 -8.58
N GLU A 80 12.64 15.34 -8.35
CA GLU A 80 14.02 15.14 -8.78
C GLU A 80 14.65 13.91 -8.11
N VAL A 81 14.49 13.77 -6.78
CA VAL A 81 15.02 12.62 -6.03
C VAL A 81 14.39 11.33 -6.53
N ALA A 82 13.07 11.29 -6.70
CA ALA A 82 12.36 10.11 -7.19
C ALA A 82 12.84 9.69 -8.59
N THR A 83 12.95 10.66 -9.51
CA THR A 83 13.42 10.43 -10.88
C THR A 83 14.86 9.90 -10.88
N LYS A 84 15.76 10.57 -10.16
CA LYS A 84 17.17 10.18 -10.07
C LYS A 84 17.35 8.80 -9.45
N LYS A 85 16.58 8.46 -8.42
CA LYS A 85 16.62 7.13 -7.80
C LYS A 85 16.10 6.06 -8.74
N LYS A 86 15.01 6.33 -9.47
CA LYS A 86 14.51 5.43 -10.51
C LYS A 86 15.55 5.14 -11.58
N GLU A 87 16.25 6.16 -12.08
CA GLU A 87 17.36 5.99 -13.02
C GLU A 87 18.59 5.26 -12.43
N GLU A 88 18.89 5.52 -11.16
CA GLU A 88 20.01 4.89 -10.46
C GLU A 88 19.77 3.39 -10.28
N TYR A 89 18.57 2.99 -9.88
CA TYR A 89 18.24 1.61 -9.50
C TYR A 89 17.65 0.77 -10.63
N SER A 90 17.16 1.37 -11.72
CA SER A 90 16.73 0.63 -12.92
C SER A 90 17.85 -0.18 -13.58
N LYS A 91 19.11 0.14 -13.26
CA LYS A 91 20.29 -0.60 -13.74
C LYS A 91 20.43 -2.00 -13.13
N LEU A 92 19.75 -2.28 -12.02
CA LEU A 92 19.76 -3.56 -11.31
C LEU A 92 21.15 -4.17 -11.08
N ASN A 93 22.14 -3.33 -10.80
CA ASN A 93 23.55 -3.73 -10.66
C ASN A 93 24.04 -3.68 -9.20
N ARG A 94 23.12 -3.87 -8.23
CA ARG A 94 23.42 -3.80 -6.80
C ARG A 94 23.79 -5.14 -6.20
N ALA A 95 23.10 -6.19 -6.63
CA ALA A 95 23.31 -7.56 -6.22
C ALA A 95 22.62 -8.50 -7.20
N GLU A 96 23.09 -9.74 -7.26
CA GLU A 96 22.43 -10.86 -7.92
C GLU A 96 22.11 -11.87 -6.82
N MET A 97 20.83 -12.20 -6.65
CA MET A 97 20.38 -13.14 -5.62
C MET A 97 19.01 -13.71 -5.98
N SER A 98 18.73 -14.89 -5.44
CA SER A 98 17.43 -15.53 -5.47
C SER A 98 16.44 -14.85 -4.53
N ILE A 99 15.15 -15.13 -4.71
CA ILE A 99 14.08 -14.65 -3.82
C ILE A 99 14.31 -15.14 -2.38
N TRP A 100 14.85 -16.35 -2.20
CA TRP A 100 15.10 -16.90 -0.87
C TRP A 100 16.24 -16.15 -0.14
N GLU A 101 17.32 -15.83 -0.85
CA GLU A 101 18.40 -15.00 -0.30
C GLU A 101 17.90 -13.59 0.07
N CYS A 102 16.94 -13.02 -0.67
CA CYS A 102 16.26 -11.78 -0.25
C CYS A 102 15.53 -11.96 1.09
N PHE A 103 14.82 -13.08 1.29
CA PHE A 103 14.11 -13.34 2.56
C PHE A 103 15.06 -13.50 3.74
N GLU A 104 16.21 -14.13 3.55
CA GLU A 104 17.22 -14.26 4.61
C GLU A 104 17.71 -12.88 5.08
N LEU A 105 17.80 -11.88 4.19
CA LEU A 105 18.10 -10.51 4.57
C LEU A 105 16.95 -9.84 5.35
N LEU A 106 15.70 -10.15 5.02
CA LEU A 106 14.52 -9.60 5.70
C LEU A 106 14.31 -10.15 7.10
N ASN A 107 14.92 -11.30 7.44
CA ASN A 107 14.89 -11.87 8.78
C ASN A 107 15.50 -10.94 9.86
N HIS A 108 16.26 -9.94 9.42
CA HIS A 108 16.90 -8.96 10.30
C HIS A 108 16.40 -7.52 10.04
N PHE A 109 15.36 -7.36 9.21
CA PHE A 109 14.85 -6.05 8.83
C PHE A 109 13.48 -5.80 9.44
N VAL A 110 13.41 -4.79 10.32
CA VAL A 110 12.16 -4.30 10.90
C VAL A 110 11.80 -2.97 10.23
N ASP A 111 10.56 -2.85 9.77
CA ASP A 111 10.12 -1.65 9.08
C ASP A 111 9.93 -0.47 10.04
N ALA A 112 10.80 0.53 9.97
CA ALA A 112 10.76 1.72 10.83
C ALA A 112 9.55 2.64 10.60
N SER A 113 8.80 2.45 9.51
CA SER A 113 7.62 3.25 9.19
C SER A 113 6.32 2.69 9.73
N ASP A 114 6.30 1.40 10.09
CA ASP A 114 5.10 0.74 10.59
C ASP A 114 4.90 1.01 12.09
N PRO A 115 3.76 1.58 12.51
CA PRO A 115 3.46 1.81 13.92
C PRO A 115 2.99 0.53 14.65
N ASP A 116 2.53 -0.48 13.90
CA ASP A 116 1.84 -1.66 14.47
C ASP A 116 2.79 -2.85 14.65
N LEU A 117 3.77 -3.02 13.75
CA LEU A 117 4.63 -4.20 13.69
C LEU A 117 6.07 -3.89 14.11
N ASP A 118 6.61 -4.68 15.04
CA ASP A 118 8.02 -4.70 15.43
C ASP A 118 8.77 -5.98 15.04
N GLU A 119 8.06 -6.94 14.45
CA GLU A 119 8.61 -8.20 13.96
C GLU A 119 9.39 -8.02 12.63
N PRO A 120 10.32 -8.94 12.31
CA PRO A 120 11.00 -8.99 11.03
C PRO A 120 10.02 -9.05 9.84
N GLN A 121 10.35 -8.36 8.75
CA GLN A 121 9.48 -8.28 7.57
C GLN A 121 9.15 -9.64 6.94
N ILE A 122 10.01 -10.66 7.12
CA ILE A 122 9.71 -12.02 6.64
C ILE A 122 8.43 -12.59 7.27
N GLU A 123 8.16 -12.29 8.54
CA GLU A 123 6.97 -12.78 9.25
C GLU A 123 5.71 -12.16 8.64
N HIS A 124 5.73 -10.85 8.41
CA HIS A 124 4.66 -10.14 7.72
C HIS A 124 4.38 -10.70 6.31
N LEU A 125 5.41 -11.00 5.53
CA LEU A 125 5.28 -11.59 4.19
C LEU A 125 4.62 -12.97 4.24
N LEU A 126 5.06 -13.83 5.17
CA LEU A 126 4.53 -15.18 5.34
C LEU A 126 3.07 -15.14 5.85
N GLN A 127 2.77 -14.30 6.84
CA GLN A 127 1.42 -14.10 7.35
C GLN A 127 0.47 -13.63 6.23
N THR A 128 0.90 -12.65 5.44
CA THR A 128 0.11 -12.13 4.32
C THR A 128 -0.11 -13.20 3.25
N ALA A 129 0.95 -13.92 2.86
CA ALA A 129 0.87 -14.98 1.86
C ALA A 129 -0.06 -16.12 2.31
N GLU A 130 0.05 -16.57 3.57
CA GLU A 130 -0.80 -17.64 4.10
C GLU A 130 -2.27 -17.21 4.27
N ALA A 131 -2.51 -15.97 4.68
CA ALA A 131 -3.86 -15.41 4.74
C ALA A 131 -4.51 -15.38 3.35
N ILE A 132 -3.81 -14.84 2.34
CA ILE A 132 -4.32 -14.85 0.96
C ILE A 132 -4.48 -16.29 0.46
N ARG A 133 -3.54 -17.19 0.73
CA ARG A 133 -3.63 -18.61 0.31
C ARG A 133 -4.89 -19.28 0.85
N LYS A 134 -5.30 -18.94 2.08
CA LYS A 134 -6.51 -19.45 2.72
C LYS A 134 -7.79 -18.86 2.11
N ASP A 135 -7.81 -17.55 1.88
CA ASP A 135 -9.02 -16.84 1.45
C ASP A 135 -9.26 -16.92 -0.07
N TYR A 136 -8.18 -16.99 -0.85
CA TYR A 136 -8.16 -17.01 -2.31
C TYR A 136 -7.39 -18.23 -2.84
N PRO A 137 -7.81 -19.47 -2.54
CA PRO A 137 -7.01 -20.68 -2.78
C PRO A 137 -6.70 -20.98 -4.25
N ASN A 138 -7.44 -20.37 -5.19
CA ASN A 138 -7.25 -20.57 -6.63
C ASN A 138 -6.41 -19.46 -7.29
N GLU A 139 -5.96 -18.45 -6.55
CA GLU A 139 -5.18 -17.31 -7.06
C GLU A 139 -3.71 -17.44 -6.66
N ASP A 140 -3.04 -18.48 -7.15
CA ASP A 140 -1.63 -18.79 -6.82
C ASP A 140 -0.66 -17.63 -7.08
N TRP A 141 -0.89 -16.87 -8.15
CA TRP A 141 -0.15 -15.65 -8.46
C TRP A 141 -0.25 -14.60 -7.35
N LEU A 142 -1.40 -14.52 -6.66
CA LEU A 142 -1.61 -13.57 -5.56
C LEU A 142 -0.91 -14.04 -4.28
N HIS A 143 -0.81 -15.35 -4.05
CA HIS A 143 -0.03 -15.92 -2.94
C HIS A 143 1.43 -15.54 -3.09
N LEU A 144 1.98 -15.74 -4.29
CA LEU A 144 3.37 -15.36 -4.59
C LEU A 144 3.55 -13.84 -4.52
N THR A 145 2.59 -13.07 -5.03
CA THR A 145 2.61 -11.60 -4.94
C THR A 145 2.72 -11.14 -3.49
N ALA A 146 1.91 -11.69 -2.59
CA ALA A 146 2.00 -11.44 -1.15
C ALA A 146 3.34 -11.85 -0.54
N LEU A 147 3.92 -12.95 -1.00
CA LEU A 147 5.20 -13.38 -0.48
C LEU A 147 6.34 -12.44 -0.92
N ILE A 148 6.23 -11.74 -2.05
CA ILE A 148 7.34 -10.95 -2.63
C ILE A 148 7.13 -9.43 -2.65
N HIS A 149 5.98 -8.93 -2.19
CA HIS A 149 5.62 -7.52 -2.34
C HIS A 149 6.58 -6.54 -1.62
N VAL A 150 7.27 -6.99 -0.56
CA VAL A 150 8.26 -6.18 0.19
C VAL A 150 9.61 -6.91 0.26
N ASN A 151 10.35 -6.95 -0.84
CA ASN A 151 11.57 -7.77 -0.94
C ASN A 151 12.90 -7.03 -1.11
N SER A 152 13.02 -5.80 -0.60
CA SER A 152 14.29 -5.09 -0.72
C SER A 152 14.70 -4.31 0.52
N PRO A 153 15.65 -4.84 1.31
CA PRO A 153 16.45 -4.05 2.25
C PRO A 153 17.28 -2.97 1.53
N LEU A 154 17.54 -3.15 0.23
CA LEU A 154 18.36 -2.26 -0.61
C LEU A 154 17.61 -1.02 -1.08
N ALA A 155 16.28 -1.09 -1.16
CA ALA A 155 15.41 0.05 -1.36
C ALA A 155 14.89 0.46 0.01
N ALA A 156 15.69 1.27 0.72
CA ALA A 156 15.35 1.87 2.00
C ALA A 156 13.83 2.06 2.12
N ALA A 157 13.23 1.37 3.10
CA ALA A 157 11.81 1.32 3.31
C ALA A 157 11.22 2.73 3.14
N SER A 158 10.21 2.83 2.30
CA SER A 158 9.51 4.06 1.99
C SER A 158 8.08 3.62 1.73
N LYS A 159 7.22 3.78 2.73
CA LYS A 159 5.79 3.41 2.68
C LYS A 159 4.88 4.59 2.30
N ILE A 160 5.37 5.75 1.84
CA ILE A 160 4.48 6.87 1.44
C ILE A 160 4.79 7.50 0.09
N TRP A 161 3.68 7.80 -0.60
CA TRP A 161 3.52 8.19 -2.00
C TRP A 161 3.25 9.67 -2.21
N ARG A 162 3.71 10.14 -3.37
CA ARG A 162 3.30 11.39 -4.01
C ARG A 162 3.17 11.13 -5.50
N ALA A 163 1.97 11.33 -6.06
CA ALA A 163 1.89 12.00 -7.35
C ALA A 163 1.97 13.50 -7.04
N ALA A 164 2.67 14.29 -7.85
CA ALA A 164 2.83 15.75 -7.73
C ALA A 164 1.58 16.53 -7.27
N SER A 165 0.35 16.01 -7.45
CA SER A 165 -0.90 16.61 -7.01
C SER A 165 -1.14 16.59 -5.48
N MET A 166 -1.25 17.79 -4.90
CA MET A 166 -1.46 18.03 -3.46
C MET A 166 -2.95 17.97 -3.06
N VAL A 167 -3.59 16.81 -2.98
CA VAL A 167 -4.85 16.67 -2.22
C VAL A 167 -4.96 15.23 -1.71
N THR A 168 -5.52 15.06 -0.50
CA THR A 168 -5.92 13.82 0.23
C THR A 168 -4.98 13.39 1.35
N PRO A 169 -5.46 12.63 2.37
CA PRO A 169 -4.73 12.50 3.62
C PRO A 169 -3.44 11.71 3.41
N ILE A 170 -2.36 12.36 3.83
CA ILE A 170 -1.01 11.81 3.87
C ILE A 170 -0.62 11.78 5.34
N THR A 171 -0.18 10.62 5.83
CA THR A 171 0.30 10.46 7.20
C THR A 171 1.41 11.47 7.49
N HIS A 172 1.34 12.17 8.63
CA HIS A 172 2.28 13.25 9.01
C HIS A 172 2.42 14.38 7.97
N ARG A 173 1.32 14.81 7.34
CA ARG A 173 1.27 15.91 6.36
C ARG A 173 2.06 17.17 6.73
N LYS A 174 2.15 17.51 8.03
CA LYS A 174 2.92 18.67 8.53
C LYS A 174 4.36 18.75 8.00
N PHE A 175 5.01 17.61 7.74
CA PHE A 175 6.38 17.59 7.21
C PHE A 175 6.45 17.85 5.70
N LEU A 176 5.34 17.74 4.96
CA LEU A 176 5.30 18.10 3.55
C LEU A 176 5.29 19.61 3.33
N GLU A 177 4.81 20.40 4.29
CA GLU A 177 4.75 21.87 4.17
C GLU A 177 6.12 22.50 3.93
N VAL A 178 7.17 21.84 4.44
CA VAL A 178 8.57 22.26 4.34
C VAL A 178 9.33 21.56 3.20
N ASN A 179 8.69 20.66 2.45
CA ASN A 179 9.27 20.07 1.25
C ASN A 179 9.37 21.14 0.14
N PRO A 180 10.52 21.30 -0.53
CA PRO A 180 10.71 22.33 -1.56
C PRO A 180 9.75 22.20 -2.76
N ASP A 181 9.26 20.99 -3.06
CA ASP A 181 8.29 20.80 -4.12
C ASP A 181 6.87 21.29 -3.77
N SER A 182 6.56 21.45 -2.48
CA SER A 182 5.23 21.90 -2.03
C SER A 182 4.97 23.37 -2.32
N SER A 183 6.03 24.19 -2.39
CA SER A 183 5.96 25.60 -2.77
C SER A 183 6.35 25.84 -4.24
N ASN A 184 6.73 24.79 -4.97
CA ASN A 184 7.11 24.91 -6.37
C ASN A 184 5.86 25.11 -7.25
N PRO A 185 5.75 26.19 -8.04
CA PRO A 185 4.57 26.48 -8.86
C PRO A 185 4.29 25.42 -9.94
N VAL A 186 5.30 24.64 -10.33
CA VAL A 186 5.14 23.55 -11.31
C VAL A 186 4.41 22.35 -10.70
N TYR A 187 4.63 22.06 -9.42
CA TYR A 187 4.08 20.86 -8.78
C TYR A 187 2.90 21.14 -7.86
N SER A 188 2.76 22.35 -7.33
CA SER A 188 1.76 22.70 -6.32
C SER A 188 0.31 22.78 -6.83
N THR A 189 0.06 22.55 -8.13
CA THR A 189 -1.30 22.53 -8.69
C THR A 189 -1.98 21.17 -8.50
N LYS A 190 -3.30 21.10 -8.73
CA LYS A 190 -4.08 19.85 -8.60
C LYS A 190 -3.56 18.70 -9.45
N LEU A 191 -2.92 18.94 -10.59
CA LEU A 191 -2.34 17.88 -11.42
C LEU A 191 -0.81 17.95 -11.50
N GLY A 192 -0.21 19.05 -11.00
CA GLY A 192 1.21 19.33 -11.15
C GLY A 192 1.63 19.28 -12.62
N ILE A 193 2.54 18.36 -12.92
CA ILE A 193 3.09 18.10 -14.26
C ILE A 193 2.29 17.06 -15.07
N TYR A 194 1.24 16.47 -14.48
CA TYR A 194 0.51 15.37 -15.10
C TYR A 194 -0.69 15.86 -15.89
N LYS A 195 -1.11 15.02 -16.83
CA LYS A 195 -2.40 15.17 -17.52
C LYS A 195 -3.46 14.39 -16.75
N GLU A 196 -4.70 14.85 -16.81
CA GLU A 196 -5.83 14.11 -16.30
C GLU A 196 -5.93 12.74 -17.01
N ASN A 197 -6.22 11.69 -16.24
CA ASN A 197 -6.34 10.30 -16.67
C ASN A 197 -5.11 9.80 -17.45
N CYS A 198 -3.90 10.23 -17.08
CA CYS A 198 -2.68 9.81 -17.75
C CYS A 198 -2.28 8.35 -17.49
N GLY A 199 -2.97 7.67 -16.56
CA GLY A 199 -2.60 6.36 -16.06
C GLY A 199 -1.53 6.48 -14.97
N LEU A 200 -1.69 5.74 -13.87
CA LEU A 200 -0.72 5.71 -12.77
C LEU A 200 0.63 5.18 -13.22
N GLU A 201 0.67 4.41 -14.31
CA GLU A 201 1.93 3.96 -14.89
C GLU A 201 2.86 5.11 -15.28
N ASN A 202 2.29 6.24 -15.68
CA ASN A 202 2.97 7.46 -16.14
C ASN A 202 3.19 8.48 -15.01
N VAL A 203 2.73 8.17 -13.80
CA VAL A 203 2.94 9.00 -12.62
C VAL A 203 4.30 8.66 -12.02
N THR A 204 5.10 9.70 -11.76
CA THR A 204 6.30 9.55 -10.92
C THR A 204 5.87 9.49 -9.48
N MET A 205 6.04 8.30 -8.92
CA MET A 205 5.82 7.98 -7.53
C MET A 205 7.07 8.31 -6.71
N THR A 206 6.91 8.58 -5.40
CA THR A 206 8.03 8.64 -4.46
C THR A 206 8.89 7.39 -4.56
N TRP A 207 10.20 7.53 -4.38
CA TRP A 207 11.07 6.38 -4.47
C TRP A 207 10.99 5.50 -3.22
N GLY A 208 10.70 4.21 -3.42
CA GLY A 208 10.60 3.23 -2.34
C GLY A 208 10.60 1.79 -2.84
N HIS A 209 10.27 0.88 -1.94
CA HIS A 209 10.26 -0.55 -2.22
C HIS A 209 9.25 -0.95 -3.30
N ASP A 210 8.06 -0.35 -3.39
CA ASP A 210 7.09 -0.72 -4.43
C ASP A 210 7.63 -0.44 -5.84
N GLU A 211 8.15 0.77 -6.10
CA GLU A 211 8.76 1.12 -7.40
C GLU A 211 9.99 0.26 -7.68
N TYR A 212 10.83 0.01 -6.68
CA TYR A 212 12.01 -0.82 -6.86
C TYR A 212 11.66 -2.27 -7.18
N MET A 213 10.74 -2.88 -6.42
CA MET A 213 10.33 -4.27 -6.62
C MET A 213 9.57 -4.44 -7.94
N TYR A 214 8.78 -3.46 -8.34
CA TYR A 214 8.19 -3.42 -9.68
C TYR A 214 9.26 -3.44 -10.77
N LEU A 215 10.33 -2.62 -10.65
CA LEU A 215 11.46 -2.64 -11.59
C LEU A 215 12.19 -3.98 -11.58
N VAL A 216 12.50 -4.53 -10.40
CA VAL A 216 13.14 -5.84 -10.25
C VAL A 216 12.33 -6.91 -10.97
N ALA A 217 11.03 -7.00 -10.69
CA ALA A 217 10.16 -7.99 -11.30
C ALA A 217 10.03 -7.82 -12.82
N LYS A 218 9.90 -6.57 -13.29
CA LYS A 218 9.76 -6.24 -14.71
C LYS A 218 11.03 -6.57 -15.51
N GLU A 219 12.18 -6.10 -15.07
CA GLU A 219 13.45 -6.27 -15.79
C GLU A 219 13.98 -7.71 -15.71
N ASN A 220 13.66 -8.45 -14.62
CA ASN A 220 13.88 -9.90 -14.55
C ASN A 220 12.84 -10.72 -15.34
N LYS A 221 11.92 -10.07 -16.07
CA LYS A 221 10.94 -10.70 -16.97
C LYS A 221 10.07 -11.73 -16.24
N THR A 222 9.55 -11.35 -15.07
CA THR A 222 8.62 -12.20 -14.32
C THR A 222 7.47 -12.70 -15.19
N THR A 223 6.96 -13.90 -14.86
CA THR A 223 5.76 -14.48 -15.47
C THR A 223 4.49 -14.11 -14.71
N LEU A 224 4.59 -13.32 -13.63
CA LEU A 224 3.43 -12.82 -12.89
C LEU A 224 2.52 -11.96 -13.79
N PRO A 225 1.19 -12.02 -13.58
CA PRO A 225 0.25 -11.25 -14.39
C PRO A 225 0.38 -9.74 -14.13
N PRO A 226 -0.08 -8.87 -15.05
CA PRO A 226 0.00 -7.42 -14.89
C PRO A 226 -0.59 -6.88 -13.57
N VAL A 227 -1.67 -7.50 -13.08
CA VAL A 227 -2.30 -7.12 -11.80
C VAL A 227 -1.39 -7.38 -10.59
N ALA A 228 -0.55 -8.41 -10.62
CA ALA A 228 0.45 -8.66 -9.58
C ALA A 228 1.49 -7.56 -9.53
N LEU A 229 1.99 -7.14 -10.70
CA LEU A 229 2.93 -6.02 -10.80
C LEU A 229 2.30 -4.69 -10.35
N TYR A 230 1.00 -4.50 -10.62
CA TYR A 230 0.25 -3.35 -10.14
C TYR A 230 0.15 -3.33 -8.62
N ILE A 231 -0.20 -4.47 -7.99
CA ILE A 231 -0.20 -4.62 -6.54
C ILE A 231 1.19 -4.32 -5.98
N ILE A 232 2.25 -4.97 -6.50
CA ILE A 232 3.62 -4.74 -6.03
C ILE A 232 3.97 -3.25 -6.09
N ARG A 233 3.59 -2.55 -7.16
CA ARG A 233 3.92 -1.14 -7.38
C ARG A 233 3.11 -0.15 -6.55
N PHE A 234 1.91 -0.50 -6.09
CA PHE A 234 0.99 0.45 -5.48
C PHE A 234 0.40 0.02 -4.12
N HIS A 235 0.80 -1.13 -3.56
CA HIS A 235 0.27 -1.64 -2.28
C HIS A 235 0.49 -0.71 -1.08
N SER A 236 1.49 0.15 -1.12
CA SER A 236 1.68 1.16 -0.08
C SER A 236 0.86 2.43 -0.33
N PHE A 237 0.15 2.58 -1.46
CA PHE A 237 -0.56 3.79 -1.90
C PHE A 237 -1.91 4.03 -1.18
N ALA A 238 -1.87 4.12 0.15
CA ALA A 238 -3.06 4.25 1.01
C ALA A 238 -3.93 5.46 0.70
N SER A 239 -3.37 6.58 0.24
CA SER A 239 -4.18 7.72 -0.19
C SER A 239 -5.15 7.31 -1.32
N LEU A 240 -4.71 6.46 -2.26
CA LEU A 240 -5.55 5.95 -3.33
C LEU A 240 -6.58 4.94 -2.83
N TYR A 241 -6.16 3.79 -2.31
CA TYR A 241 -7.11 2.69 -2.03
C TYR A 241 -7.94 2.87 -0.75
N THR A 242 -7.45 3.63 0.24
CA THR A 242 -8.20 3.91 1.48
C THR A 242 -9.05 5.18 1.36
N HIS A 243 -8.57 6.20 0.66
CA HIS A 243 -9.20 7.53 0.67
C HIS A 243 -9.73 8.01 -0.68
N GLY A 244 -9.64 7.18 -1.73
CA GLY A 244 -10.14 7.52 -3.08
C GLY A 244 -9.39 8.69 -3.72
N ALA A 245 -8.16 8.95 -3.29
CA ALA A 245 -7.34 10.03 -3.82
C ALA A 245 -6.78 9.72 -5.20
N TYR A 246 -6.28 10.77 -5.89
CA TYR A 246 -5.53 10.63 -7.15
C TYR A 246 -6.32 9.95 -8.29
N THR A 247 -7.63 9.77 -8.14
CA THR A 247 -8.52 9.17 -9.15
C THR A 247 -8.54 9.94 -10.47
N SER A 248 -8.25 11.25 -10.45
CA SER A 248 -8.09 12.06 -11.66
C SER A 248 -6.82 11.75 -12.47
N LEU A 249 -5.92 10.90 -11.96
CA LEU A 249 -4.74 10.43 -12.69
C LEU A 249 -4.91 9.02 -13.24
N MET A 250 -5.95 8.30 -12.80
CA MET A 250 -6.20 6.90 -13.16
C MET A 250 -6.77 6.78 -14.58
N ASP A 251 -6.26 5.82 -15.35
CA ASP A 251 -6.91 5.36 -16.57
C ASP A 251 -7.91 4.22 -16.28
N ASP A 252 -8.49 3.63 -17.33
CA ASP A 252 -9.47 2.54 -17.14
C ASP A 252 -8.82 1.24 -16.63
N LYS A 253 -7.54 1.00 -16.93
CA LYS A 253 -6.81 -0.18 -16.42
C LYS A 253 -6.56 -0.04 -14.93
N ASP A 254 -6.19 1.15 -14.47
CA ASP A 254 -6.00 1.43 -13.04
C ASP A 254 -7.29 1.16 -12.26
N LYS A 255 -8.45 1.53 -12.81
CA LYS A 255 -9.75 1.30 -12.17
C LYS A 255 -10.08 -0.19 -12.06
N GLU A 256 -9.76 -0.97 -13.09
CA GLU A 256 -9.93 -2.44 -13.05
C GLU A 256 -8.99 -3.10 -12.03
N MET A 257 -7.75 -2.61 -11.92
CA MET A 257 -6.75 -3.18 -11.00
C MET A 257 -6.93 -2.73 -9.55
N LEU A 258 -7.59 -1.59 -9.31
CA LEU A 258 -7.80 -1.03 -7.97
C LEU A 258 -8.54 -1.99 -7.03
N GLU A 259 -9.45 -2.82 -7.54
CA GLU A 259 -10.18 -3.81 -6.76
C GLU A 259 -9.24 -4.85 -6.13
N TRP A 260 -8.30 -5.36 -6.93
CA TRP A 260 -7.29 -6.30 -6.46
C TRP A 260 -6.29 -5.64 -5.51
N LEU A 261 -5.97 -4.37 -5.74
CA LEU A 261 -5.14 -3.58 -4.83
C LEU A 261 -5.81 -3.40 -3.45
N LYS A 262 -7.11 -3.11 -3.41
CA LYS A 262 -7.89 -3.00 -2.17
C LYS A 262 -7.96 -4.33 -1.42
N ILE A 263 -8.24 -5.44 -2.11
CA ILE A 263 -8.19 -6.80 -1.53
C ILE A 263 -6.85 -7.06 -0.87
N PHE A 264 -5.77 -6.84 -1.64
CA PHE A 264 -4.41 -7.08 -1.16
C PHE A 264 -4.08 -6.23 0.07
N ALA A 265 -4.32 -4.92 -0.01
CA ALA A 265 -4.03 -3.99 1.07
C ALA A 265 -4.84 -4.33 2.33
N TRP A 266 -6.09 -4.78 2.19
CA TRP A 266 -6.88 -5.19 3.34
C TRP A 266 -6.27 -6.41 4.05
N VAL A 267 -5.87 -7.44 3.29
CA VAL A 267 -5.25 -8.63 3.87
C VAL A 267 -3.92 -8.29 4.54
N ALA A 268 -3.03 -7.60 3.83
CA ALA A 268 -1.69 -7.27 4.29
C ALA A 268 -1.69 -6.35 5.53
N GLN A 269 -2.69 -5.49 5.69
CA GLN A 269 -2.68 -4.50 6.77
C GLN A 269 -3.56 -4.86 7.96
N TYR A 270 -4.69 -5.54 7.73
CA TYR A 270 -5.68 -5.77 8.78
C TYR A 270 -5.90 -7.25 9.04
N HIS A 271 -6.12 -8.06 8.00
CA HIS A 271 -6.54 -9.46 8.18
C HIS A 271 -5.55 -10.30 8.99
N ILE A 272 -4.25 -10.12 8.73
CA ILE A 272 -3.18 -10.85 9.44
C ILE A 272 -3.09 -10.53 10.94
N GLN A 273 -3.68 -9.42 11.37
CA GLN A 273 -3.63 -8.94 12.76
C GLN A 273 -4.92 -9.29 13.55
N ILE A 274 -5.92 -9.91 12.91
CA ILE A 274 -7.23 -10.20 13.51
C ILE A 274 -7.28 -11.60 14.17
N PHE A 275 -6.34 -12.50 13.84
CA PHE A 275 -6.27 -13.87 14.35
C PHE A 275 -5.00 -14.09 15.18
#